data_AF-A0A367R6H1-F1
#
_entry.id   AF-A0A367R6H1-F1
#
_cell.length_a   1.000
_cell.length_b   1.000
_cell.length_c   1.000
_cell.angle_alpha   90.00
_cell.angle_beta   90.00
_cell.angle_gamma   90.00
#
_symmetry.space_group_name_H-M   'P 1'
#
loop_
_entity.id
_entity.type
_entity.pdbx_description
1 polymer ?
#
loop_
_entity_poly.entity_id
_entity_poly.type
_entity_poly.pdbx_seq_one_letter_code
_entity_poly.pdbx_strand_id
1 'polypeptide(L)'
;MTIKKPLAIKQPEVGQIIHDLRLASGLTQEQLAAQLGVTYSTINRWENGRSKPSPMAMKLIEQKLDEMGTQGQDLLAKYLRN
;
A
#
# COMPACT_ATOMS: atom_id res chain seq x y z
N MET A 1 -11.65 6.54 11.79
CA MET A 1 -12.47 5.32 11.61
C MET A 1 -11.56 4.27 11.00
N THR A 2 -11.41 3.11 11.64
CA THR A 2 -10.39 2.08 11.32
C THR A 2 -10.85 1.16 10.19
N ILE A 3 -9.99 0.86 9.21
CA ILE A 3 -10.20 -0.27 8.29
C ILE A 3 -10.31 -1.57 9.12
N LYS A 4 -11.52 -2.12 9.23
CA LYS A 4 -11.85 -3.20 10.18
C LYS A 4 -11.37 -4.61 9.79
N LYS A 5 -10.67 -4.77 8.66
CA LYS A 5 -10.19 -6.09 8.18
C LYS A 5 -8.82 -5.97 7.52
N PRO A 6 -7.91 -6.95 7.73
CA PRO A 6 -6.67 -6.98 6.97
C PRO A 6 -6.98 -7.10 5.47
N LEU A 7 -6.30 -6.30 4.66
CA LEU A 7 -6.36 -6.31 3.21
C LEU A 7 -5.89 -7.69 2.72
N ALA A 8 -6.85 -8.57 2.42
CA ALA A 8 -6.57 -9.82 1.72
C ALA A 8 -6.56 -9.58 0.20
N ILE A 9 -5.62 -8.75 -0.27
CA ILE A 9 -5.49 -8.38 -1.69
C ILE A 9 -4.29 -9.11 -2.30
N LYS A 10 -4.48 -9.68 -3.49
CA LYS A 10 -3.46 -10.42 -4.22
C LYS A 10 -2.62 -9.48 -5.07
N GLN A 11 -1.56 -10.03 -5.67
CA GLN A 11 -0.85 -9.34 -6.74
C GLN A 11 -1.58 -9.58 -8.06
N PRO A 12 -1.60 -8.59 -8.98
CA PRO A 12 -0.87 -7.31 -8.93
C PRO A 12 -1.58 -6.18 -8.16
N GLU A 13 -2.81 -6.38 -7.67
CA GLU A 13 -3.66 -5.33 -7.13
C GLU A 13 -3.06 -4.66 -5.88
N VAL A 14 -2.45 -5.43 -4.98
CA VAL A 14 -1.78 -4.88 -3.80
C VAL A 14 -0.59 -4.00 -4.20
N GLY A 15 0.15 -4.38 -5.24
CA GLY A 15 1.23 -3.57 -5.81
C GLY A 15 0.72 -2.23 -6.34
N GLN A 16 -0.41 -2.26 -7.05
CA GLN A 16 -1.01 -1.05 -7.59
C GLN A 16 -1.56 -0.13 -6.48
N ILE A 17 -2.13 -0.69 -5.41
CA ILE A 17 -2.56 0.10 -4.25
C ILE A 17 -1.37 0.80 -3.59
N ILE A 18 -0.26 0.09 -3.40
CA ILE A 18 0.97 0.67 -2.83
C ILE A 18 1.49 1.81 -3.71
N HIS A 19 1.47 1.62 -5.03
CA HIS A 19 1.86 2.64 -5.99
C HIS A 19 0.97 3.88 -5.90
N ASP A 20 -0.35 3.71 -5.92
CA ASP A 20 -1.31 4.82 -5.86
C ASP A 20 -1.24 5.54 -4.50
N LEU A 21 -1.11 4.81 -3.39
CA LEU A 21 -0.87 5.38 -2.06
C LEU A 21 0.39 6.25 -2.05
N ARG A 22 1.48 5.75 -2.65
CA ARG A 22 2.76 6.47 -2.71
C ARG A 22 2.61 7.78 -3.46
N LEU A 23 2.00 7.73 -4.64
CA LEU A 23 1.78 8.92 -5.48
C LEU A 23 0.85 9.92 -4.80
N ALA A 24 -0.25 9.45 -4.21
CA ALA A 24 -1.20 10.30 -3.48
C ALA A 24 -0.58 10.95 -2.22
N SER A 25 0.50 10.36 -1.69
CA SER A 25 1.28 10.92 -0.59
C SER A 25 2.46 11.80 -1.05
N GLY A 26 2.66 11.94 -2.36
CA GLY A 26 3.79 12.72 -2.92
C GLY A 26 5.16 12.11 -2.66
N LEU A 27 5.24 10.79 -2.42
CA LEU A 27 6.47 10.12 -2.01
C LEU A 27 7.22 9.47 -3.19
N THR A 28 8.54 9.43 -3.11
CA THR A 28 9.37 8.52 -3.92
C THR A 28 9.32 7.09 -3.35
N GLN A 29 9.76 6.10 -4.13
CA GLN A 29 9.81 4.71 -3.65
C GLN A 29 10.77 4.56 -2.47
N GLU A 30 11.88 5.30 -2.46
CA GLU A 30 12.85 5.35 -1.36
C GLU A 30 12.24 5.97 -0.10
N GLN A 31 11.46 7.04 -0.23
CA GLN A 31 10.80 7.68 0.90
C GLN A 31 9.75 6.77 1.52
N LEU A 32 8.94 6.10 0.68
CA LEU A 32 7.98 5.11 1.19
C LEU A 32 8.71 3.93 1.84
N ALA A 33 9.80 3.44 1.24
CA ALA A 33 10.61 2.37 1.80
C ALA A 33 11.14 2.73 3.20
N ALA A 34 11.68 3.93 3.36
CA ALA A 34 12.15 4.44 4.65
C ALA A 34 11.04 4.50 5.69
N GLN A 35 9.85 4.97 5.31
CA GLN A 35 8.69 5.02 6.22
C GLN A 35 8.16 3.63 6.61
N LEU A 36 8.32 2.63 5.75
CA LEU A 36 7.88 1.24 6.00
C LEU A 36 8.99 0.35 6.59
N GLY A 37 10.20 0.88 6.80
CA GLY A 37 11.33 0.12 7.33
C GLY A 37 11.82 -0.98 6.38
N VAL A 38 11.67 -0.79 5.06
CA VAL A 38 12.11 -1.73 4.03
C VAL A 38 13.05 -1.06 3.03
N THR A 39 13.61 -1.83 2.10
CA THR A 39 14.48 -1.30 1.05
C THR A 39 13.68 -0.79 -0.16
N TYR A 40 14.26 0.14 -0.92
CA TYR A 40 13.75 0.56 -2.23
C TYR A 40 13.37 -0.63 -3.11
N SER A 41 14.28 -1.61 -3.25
CA SER A 41 14.07 -2.79 -4.10
C SER A 41 12.86 -3.63 -3.67
N THR A 42 12.50 -3.55 -2.39
CA THR A 42 11.30 -4.20 -1.86
C THR A 42 10.03 -3.49 -2.34
N ILE A 43 9.97 -2.16 -2.22
CA ILE A 43 8.86 -1.36 -2.78
C ILE A 43 8.75 -1.56 -4.29
N ASN A 44 9.87 -1.47 -5.02
CA ASN A 44 9.90 -1.67 -6.46
C ASN A 44 9.34 -3.05 -6.86
N ARG A 45 9.69 -4.13 -6.14
CA ARG A 45 9.12 -5.46 -6.42
C ARG A 45 7.65 -5.55 -6.08
N TRP A 46 7.17 -4.87 -5.04
CA TRP A 46 5.75 -4.85 -4.70
C TRP A 46 4.93 -4.12 -5.77
N GLU A 47 5.32 -2.89 -6.13
CA GLU A 47 4.62 -2.08 -7.13
C GLU A 47 4.60 -2.74 -8.52
N ASN A 48 5.64 -3.50 -8.87
CA ASN A 48 5.71 -4.23 -10.15
C ASN A 48 5.13 -5.66 -10.09
N GLY A 49 4.39 -6.02 -9.05
CA GLY A 49 3.73 -7.33 -8.95
C GLY A 49 4.67 -8.52 -8.76
N ARG A 50 5.97 -8.30 -8.48
CA ARG A 50 7.02 -9.35 -8.44
C ARG A 50 7.08 -10.10 -7.12
N SER A 51 6.55 -9.53 -6.04
CA SER A 51 6.44 -10.17 -4.72
C SER A 51 5.36 -9.50 -3.89
N LYS A 52 4.81 -10.17 -2.86
CA LYS A 52 3.81 -9.57 -1.97
C LYS A 52 4.44 -8.99 -0.69
N PRO A 53 3.84 -7.96 -0.07
CA PRO A 53 4.22 -7.53 1.27
C PRO A 53 4.10 -8.66 2.29
N SER A 54 4.94 -8.62 3.33
CA SER A 54 4.75 -9.47 4.50
C SER A 54 3.50 -9.02 5.29
N PRO A 55 2.93 -9.85 6.16
CA PRO A 55 1.80 -9.43 7.00
C PRO A 55 2.09 -8.18 7.84
N MET A 56 3.33 -8.04 8.33
CA MET A 56 3.75 -6.85 9.09
C MET A 56 3.81 -5.60 8.20
N ALA A 57 4.38 -5.71 6.99
CA ALA A 57 4.40 -4.61 6.04
C ALA A 57 2.98 -4.22 5.58
N MET A 58 2.10 -5.20 5.41
CA MET A 58 0.70 -4.96 5.05
C MET A 58 -0.01 -4.15 6.15
N LYS A 59 0.21 -4.47 7.42
CA LYS A 59 -0.35 -3.70 8.53
C LYS A 59 0.10 -2.22 8.52
N LEU A 60 1.36 -1.96 8.17
CA LEU A 60 1.86 -0.58 8.05
C LEU A 60 1.25 0.16 6.85
N ILE A 61 1.06 -0.54 5.73
CA ILE A 61 0.39 0.03 4.54
C ILE A 61 -1.08 0.35 4.85
N GLU A 62 -1.79 -0.54 5.56
CA GLU A 62 -3.15 -0.31 6.05
C GLU A 62 -3.22 0.92 6.95
N GLN A 63 -2.28 1.06 7.89
CA GLN A 63 -2.20 2.24 8.75
C GLN A 63 -2.02 3.52 7.95
N LYS A 64 -1.16 3.53 6.93
CA LYS A 64 -0.98 4.69 6.05
C LYS A 64 -2.24 5.03 5.27
N LEU A 65 -2.97 4.04 4.78
CA LEU A 65 -4.28 4.26 4.14
C LEU A 65 -5.29 4.87 5.11
N ASP A 66 -5.32 4.40 6.36
CA ASP A 66 -6.16 4.98 7.42
C ASP A 66 -5.78 6.44 7.72
N GLU A 67 -4.49 6.77 7.76
CA GLU A 67 -3.96 8.13 7.97
C GLU A 67 -4.37 9.10 6.84
N MET A 68 -4.55 8.59 5.61
CA MET A 68 -5.04 9.37 4.46
C MET A 68 -6.54 9.68 4.51
N GLY A 69 -7.29 9.12 5.47
CA GLY A 69 -8.72 9.36 5.64
C GLY A 69 -9.55 8.95 4.41
N THR A 70 -10.45 9.84 3.96
CA THR A 70 -11.34 9.56 2.81
C THR A 70 -10.58 9.16 1.55
N GLN A 71 -9.43 9.78 1.28
CA GLN A 71 -8.63 9.46 0.10
C GLN A 71 -8.11 8.01 0.14
N GLY A 72 -7.71 7.50 1.32
CA GLY A 72 -7.30 6.10 1.48
C GLY A 72 -8.46 5.13 1.26
N GLN A 73 -9.67 5.50 1.68
CA GLN A 73 -10.88 4.71 1.45
C GLN A 73 -11.26 4.66 -0.03
N ASP A 74 -11.17 5.77 -0.73
CA ASP A 74 -11.46 5.85 -2.17
C ASP A 74 -10.49 4.99 -2.97
N LEU A 75 -9.19 5.02 -2.60
CA LEU A 75 -8.19 4.13 -3.18
C LEU A 75 -8.56 2.66 -2.95
N LEU A 76 -8.92 2.26 -1.74
CA LEU A 76 -9.34 0.88 -1.48
C LEU A 76 -10.60 0.49 -2.25
N ALA A 77 -11.58 1.38 -2.32
CA ALA A 77 -12.81 1.15 -3.06
C ALA A 77 -12.58 0.93 -4.56
N LYS A 78 -11.56 1.58 -5.15
CA LYS A 78 -11.16 1.39 -6.55
C LYS A 78 -10.75 -0.06 -6.85
N TYR A 79 -10.12 -0.75 -5.89
CA TYR A 79 -9.55 -2.09 -6.10
C TYR A 79 -10.41 -3.23 -5.52
N LEU A 80 -11.29 -2.96 -4.56
CA LEU A 80 -12.19 -3.96 -3.97
C LEU A 80 -13.51 -4.15 -4.73
N ARG A 81 -13.77 -3.33 -5.75
CA ARG A 81 -15.01 -3.37 -6.55
C ARG A 81 -14.93 -4.28 -7.80
N ASN A 82 -13.83 -5.01 -7.98
CA ASN A 82 -13.64 -5.98 -9.07
C ASN A 82 -13.70 -7.42 -8.57
#